data_AF-A0A1H3RGG1-F1
#
_entry.id   AF-A0A1H3RGG1-F1
#
_cell.length_a   1.000
_cell.length_b   1.000
_cell.length_c   1.000
_cell.angle_alpha   90.00
_cell.angle_beta   90.00
_cell.angle_gamma   90.00
#
_symmetry.space_group_name_H-M   'P 1'
#
loop_
_entity.id
_entity.type
_entity.pdbx_description
1 polymer ?
#
loop_
_entity_poly.entity_id
_entity_poly.type
_entity_poly.pdbx_seq_one_letter_code
_entity_poly.pdbx_strand_id
1 'polypeptide(L)'
;MTAELLAGEKTYPLRPLANRRLPQWRVAGDCTELTGDRRPGGVLPLNYVLLRHNQTPVAFRVPLAVAASAVPDLGAKLAGGGAPALLPLVRTEVEGLSAPGSDFVILWPDLAQLAVLDEPDRKRVVLQGDRFPVVLPSGERLSHCHAYVDETGLADMEPATTITCYDDVLPLHEVPGGALRVRRSEDDFDRDGEPTVRVAREVAERLGAKHVLVSAHGADPGIQALARIVVNTRLESPAELEVDQLIRNSIGVEIGEDVVVTPVKARRHRLSRLIVGKPNYVVCRVQAADLATVEQEVCLLDELTLGLLGVPAGDQVIVDGVAEPGGRVKQVRMKALKTSEAVQQRRESLHGGNLSCRFPSARDALAVYPDLPWIFLDSATRTALGLADRKLSTVRLRPSRGYQLRKELREMMLLIGVAFIGVVSIVKSDTTQWVMLGALVLFAGGVVTMRMRGRLKHELRIPRRQRAK
;
A
#
# COMPACT_ATOMS: atom_id res chain seq x y z
N MET A 1 6.60 -30.97 -6.25
CA MET A 1 5.45 -30.04 -6.22
C MET A 1 5.45 -29.19 -7.48
N THR A 2 4.36 -29.19 -8.24
CA THR A 2 4.16 -28.27 -9.37
C THR A 2 3.16 -27.19 -8.98
N ALA A 3 3.34 -25.98 -9.49
CA ALA A 3 2.43 -24.88 -9.28
C ALA A 3 2.14 -24.22 -10.62
N GLU A 4 0.87 -23.95 -10.89
CA GLU A 4 0.40 -23.45 -12.17
C GLU A 4 -0.75 -22.45 -11.98
N LEU A 5 -1.01 -21.65 -13.00
CA LEU A 5 -2.18 -20.82 -13.14
C LEU A 5 -3.00 -21.42 -14.27
N LEU A 6 -4.17 -21.96 -13.95
CA LEU A 6 -5.17 -22.34 -14.96
C LEU A 6 -5.75 -21.06 -15.56
N ALA A 7 -5.82 -20.98 -16.88
CA ALA A 7 -6.40 -19.87 -17.63
C ALA A 7 -7.15 -20.43 -18.85
N GLY A 8 -8.45 -20.69 -18.70
CA GLY A 8 -9.23 -21.45 -19.67
C GLY A 8 -8.79 -22.91 -19.67
N GLU A 9 -8.35 -23.41 -20.83
CA GLU A 9 -7.81 -24.76 -21.01
C GLU A 9 -6.27 -24.81 -20.90
N LYS A 10 -5.61 -23.65 -20.78
CA LYS A 10 -4.15 -23.55 -20.69
C LYS A 10 -3.70 -23.46 -19.24
N THR A 11 -2.52 -23.99 -18.96
CA THR A 11 -1.83 -23.78 -17.68
C THR A 11 -0.54 -22.98 -17.90
N TYR A 12 -0.24 -22.10 -16.95
CA TYR A 12 0.96 -21.28 -16.94
C TYR A 12 1.78 -21.59 -15.68
N PRO A 13 3.06 -21.96 -15.77
CA PRO A 13 3.85 -22.29 -14.58
C PRO A 13 3.92 -21.13 -13.59
N LEU A 14 3.69 -21.41 -12.31
CA LEU A 14 3.96 -20.49 -11.22
C LEU A 14 5.33 -20.77 -10.62
N ARG A 15 6.14 -19.71 -10.50
CA ARG A 15 7.43 -19.72 -9.84
C ARG A 15 7.28 -19.15 -8.44
N PRO A 16 7.46 -19.98 -7.38
CA PRO A 16 7.48 -19.49 -6.02
C PRO A 16 8.68 -18.56 -5.83
N LEU A 17 8.51 -17.56 -4.97
CA LEU A 17 9.62 -16.77 -4.45
C LEU A 17 9.88 -17.24 -3.01
N ALA A 18 11.13 -17.57 -2.70
CA ALA A 18 11.51 -18.07 -1.38
C ALA A 18 11.13 -17.08 -0.28
N ASN A 19 10.50 -17.56 0.80
CA ASN A 19 10.03 -16.74 1.92
C ASN A 19 9.01 -15.65 1.53
N ARG A 20 8.30 -15.84 0.41
CA ARG A 20 7.22 -14.94 -0.04
C ARG A 20 5.93 -15.71 -0.14
N ARG A 21 4.83 -15.01 0.13
CA ARG A 21 3.48 -15.58 0.04
C ARG A 21 3.03 -15.76 -1.41
N LEU A 22 2.01 -16.59 -1.64
CA LEU A 22 1.43 -16.85 -2.97
C LEU A 22 1.11 -15.59 -3.81
N PRO A 23 0.55 -14.49 -3.27
CA PRO A 23 0.24 -13.28 -4.06
C PRO A 23 1.48 -12.68 -4.75
N GLN A 24 2.66 -12.94 -4.17
CA GLN A 24 3.96 -12.47 -4.64
C GLN A 24 4.62 -13.44 -5.62
N TRP A 25 4.02 -14.59 -5.90
CA TRP A 25 4.56 -15.53 -6.87
C TRP A 25 4.50 -14.98 -8.29
N ARG A 26 5.18 -15.69 -9.17
CA ARG A 26 5.42 -15.23 -10.53
C ARG A 26 4.84 -16.20 -11.56
N VAL A 27 4.01 -15.71 -12.45
CA VAL A 27 3.57 -16.44 -13.64
C VAL A 27 4.70 -16.41 -14.66
N ALA A 28 5.19 -17.59 -15.04
CA ALA A 28 6.25 -17.76 -16.03
C ALA A 28 5.69 -18.28 -17.35
N GLY A 29 6.42 -18.04 -18.44
CA GLY A 29 6.02 -18.40 -19.80
C GLY A 29 5.63 -17.19 -20.63
N ASP A 30 5.13 -17.42 -21.84
CA ASP A 30 4.62 -16.35 -22.69
C ASP A 30 3.23 -15.91 -22.23
N CYS A 31 3.21 -14.88 -21.39
CA CYS A 31 1.98 -14.28 -20.86
C CYS A 31 1.39 -13.21 -21.80
N THR A 32 1.87 -13.11 -23.05
CA THR A 32 1.37 -12.11 -24.01
C THR A 32 -0.11 -12.33 -24.30
N GLU A 33 -0.55 -13.58 -24.43
CA GLU A 33 -1.96 -13.92 -24.63
C GLU A 33 -2.84 -13.58 -23.42
N LEU A 34 -2.29 -13.68 -22.20
CA LEU A 34 -3.01 -13.35 -20.96
C LEU A 34 -3.16 -11.83 -20.81
N THR A 35 -2.06 -11.10 -20.94
CA THR A 35 -2.01 -9.72 -20.47
C THR A 35 -1.96 -8.66 -21.57
N GLY A 36 -1.72 -9.09 -22.82
CA GLY A 36 -1.39 -8.22 -23.95
C GLY A 36 0.00 -7.56 -23.85
N ASP A 37 0.74 -7.77 -22.75
CA ASP A 37 2.07 -7.18 -22.54
C ASP A 37 3.11 -7.97 -23.34
N ARG A 38 3.58 -7.41 -24.46
CA ARG A 38 4.64 -7.99 -25.31
C ARG A 38 6.04 -7.86 -24.69
N ARG A 39 6.27 -8.49 -23.54
CA ARG A 39 7.60 -8.53 -22.89
C ARG A 39 8.25 -9.89 -23.13
N PRO A 40 9.38 -9.96 -23.87
CA PRO A 40 10.07 -11.23 -24.12
C PRO A 40 10.48 -11.90 -22.81
N GLY A 41 10.10 -13.17 -22.62
CA GLY A 41 10.42 -13.94 -21.41
C GLY A 41 9.74 -13.43 -20.14
N GLY A 42 8.63 -12.71 -20.27
CA GLY A 42 7.98 -11.97 -19.19
C GLY A 42 7.50 -12.84 -18.04
N VAL A 43 8.24 -12.79 -16.93
CA VAL A 43 7.80 -13.31 -15.64
C VAL A 43 6.94 -12.22 -14.97
N LEU A 44 5.66 -12.48 -14.76
CA LEU A 44 4.69 -11.48 -14.26
C LEU A 44 4.22 -11.80 -12.84
N PRO A 45 3.94 -10.82 -11.97
CA PRO A 45 3.30 -11.08 -10.68
C PRO A 45 1.92 -11.72 -10.84
N LEU A 46 1.61 -12.72 -10.01
CA LEU A 46 0.33 -13.42 -10.05
C LEU A 46 -0.86 -12.45 -9.89
N ASN A 47 -0.83 -11.60 -8.86
CA ASN A 47 -1.88 -10.60 -8.65
C ASN A 47 -2.04 -9.62 -9.82
N TYR A 48 -0.95 -9.28 -10.52
CA TYR A 48 -1.04 -8.44 -11.71
C TYR A 48 -1.83 -9.14 -12.83
N VAL A 49 -1.53 -10.41 -13.09
CA VAL A 49 -2.26 -11.21 -14.09
C VAL A 49 -3.74 -11.30 -13.73
N LEU A 50 -4.07 -11.63 -12.47
CA LEU A 50 -5.46 -11.69 -12.00
C LEU A 50 -6.20 -10.36 -12.21
N LEU A 51 -5.60 -9.24 -11.78
CA LEU A 51 -6.21 -7.91 -11.93
C LEU A 51 -6.41 -7.49 -13.39
N ARG A 52 -5.49 -7.87 -14.30
CA ARG A 52 -5.64 -7.59 -15.74
C ARG A 52 -6.83 -8.31 -16.37
N HIS A 53 -7.22 -9.45 -15.82
CA HIS A 53 -8.42 -10.19 -16.21
C HIS A 53 -9.66 -9.84 -15.39
N ASN A 54 -9.63 -8.72 -14.65
CA ASN A 54 -10.70 -8.29 -13.75
C ASN A 54 -11.08 -9.38 -12.73
N GLN A 55 -10.09 -10.14 -12.27
CA GLN A 55 -10.25 -11.20 -11.30
C GLN A 55 -9.84 -10.74 -9.90
N THR A 56 -10.46 -11.33 -8.90
CA THR A 56 -10.16 -11.12 -7.48
C THR A 56 -8.69 -11.44 -7.19
N PRO A 57 -7.92 -10.59 -6.49
CA PRO A 57 -6.55 -10.91 -6.06
C PRO A 57 -6.48 -12.12 -5.12
N VAL A 58 -5.30 -12.75 -4.99
CA VAL A 58 -5.07 -13.93 -4.13
C VAL A 58 -5.48 -13.70 -2.68
N ALA A 59 -5.24 -12.50 -2.15
CA ALA A 59 -5.61 -12.09 -0.79
C ALA A 59 -7.07 -12.39 -0.40
N PHE A 60 -7.99 -12.29 -1.37
CA PHE A 60 -9.43 -12.45 -1.16
C PHE A 60 -9.98 -13.77 -1.73
N ARG A 61 -9.10 -14.73 -2.01
CA ARG A 61 -9.45 -16.06 -2.51
C ARG A 61 -9.39 -17.09 -1.38
N VAL A 62 -10.08 -18.19 -1.54
CA VAL A 62 -10.22 -19.24 -0.52
C VAL A 62 -9.28 -20.39 -0.85
N PRO A 63 -8.32 -20.75 0.03
CA PRO A 63 -7.49 -21.94 -0.21
C PRO A 63 -8.35 -23.20 -0.06
N LEU A 64 -8.47 -24.00 -1.12
CA LEU A 64 -9.34 -25.17 -1.20
C LEU A 64 -8.56 -26.40 -1.70
N ALA A 65 -8.41 -27.42 -0.86
CA ALA A 65 -7.86 -28.71 -1.23
C ALA A 65 -8.88 -29.55 -2.02
N VAL A 66 -8.46 -30.04 -3.18
CA VAL A 66 -9.22 -30.97 -4.01
C VAL A 66 -8.34 -32.14 -4.45
N ALA A 67 -8.96 -33.28 -4.76
CA ALA A 67 -8.24 -34.39 -5.39
C ALA A 67 -7.71 -33.98 -6.76
N ALA A 68 -6.48 -34.37 -7.09
CA ALA A 68 -5.85 -34.03 -8.37
C ALA A 68 -6.61 -34.58 -9.59
N SER A 69 -7.38 -35.66 -9.40
CA SER A 69 -8.25 -36.23 -10.43
C SER A 69 -9.39 -35.30 -10.86
N ALA A 70 -9.76 -34.30 -10.04
CA ALA A 70 -10.80 -33.33 -10.37
C ALA A 70 -10.28 -32.12 -11.18
N VAL A 71 -8.96 -31.98 -11.33
CA VAL A 71 -8.35 -30.82 -12.00
C VAL A 71 -8.56 -30.78 -13.52
N PRO A 72 -8.49 -31.90 -14.28
CA PRO A 72 -8.64 -31.88 -15.74
C PRO A 72 -9.96 -31.23 -16.22
N ASP A 73 -11.07 -31.49 -15.52
CA ASP A 73 -12.40 -30.98 -15.90
C ASP A 73 -12.72 -29.60 -15.29
N LEU A 74 -11.82 -29.05 -14.47
CA LEU A 74 -12.08 -27.85 -13.68
C LEU A 74 -12.34 -26.62 -14.56
N GLY A 75 -11.58 -26.45 -15.64
CA GLY A 75 -11.75 -25.34 -16.57
C GLY A 75 -13.12 -25.35 -17.26
N ALA A 76 -13.53 -26.53 -17.76
CA ALA A 76 -14.83 -26.74 -18.38
C ALA A 76 -15.98 -26.56 -17.38
N LYS A 77 -15.83 -27.07 -16.15
CA LYS A 77 -16.81 -26.92 -15.07
C LYS A 77 -17.03 -25.45 -14.71
N LEU A 78 -15.94 -24.69 -14.51
CA LEU A 78 -16.04 -23.25 -14.21
C LEU A 78 -16.71 -22.49 -15.36
N ALA A 79 -16.29 -22.74 -16.61
CA ALA A 79 -16.88 -22.11 -17.78
C ALA A 79 -18.37 -22.44 -17.94
N GLY A 80 -18.76 -23.71 -17.75
CA GLY A 80 -20.15 -24.16 -17.79
C GLY A 80 -21.02 -23.54 -16.69
N GLY A 81 -20.44 -23.25 -15.53
CA GLY A 81 -21.08 -22.51 -14.44
C GLY A 81 -21.06 -20.99 -14.60
N GLY A 82 -20.53 -20.45 -15.71
CA GLY A 82 -20.42 -19.01 -15.95
C GLY A 82 -19.35 -18.30 -15.11
N ALA A 83 -18.45 -19.04 -14.47
CA ALA A 83 -17.32 -18.49 -13.75
C ALA A 83 -16.04 -18.47 -14.62
N PRO A 84 -15.18 -17.46 -14.47
CA PRO A 84 -13.92 -17.39 -15.21
C PRO A 84 -13.00 -18.54 -14.79
N ALA A 85 -12.44 -19.26 -15.75
CA ALA A 85 -11.44 -20.32 -15.51
C ALA A 85 -10.03 -19.75 -15.32
N LEU A 86 -9.85 -18.77 -14.43
CA LEU A 86 -8.55 -18.18 -14.08
C LEU A 86 -8.24 -18.44 -12.59
N LEU A 87 -7.37 -19.40 -12.30
CA LEU A 87 -7.25 -19.97 -10.96
C LEU A 87 -5.81 -20.43 -10.65
N PRO A 88 -5.19 -19.94 -9.56
CA PRO A 88 -3.94 -20.51 -9.06
C PRO A 88 -4.17 -21.94 -8.54
N LEU A 89 -3.29 -22.86 -8.91
CA LEU A 89 -3.31 -24.25 -8.46
C LEU A 89 -1.91 -24.70 -8.05
N VAL A 90 -1.82 -25.34 -6.89
CA VAL A 90 -0.54 -25.80 -6.32
C VAL A 90 -0.68 -27.25 -5.89
N ARG A 91 0.07 -28.14 -6.54
CA ARG A 91 0.17 -29.54 -6.14
C ARG A 91 1.05 -29.63 -4.90
N THR A 92 0.45 -30.08 -3.81
CA THR A 92 1.16 -30.30 -2.55
C THR A 92 0.55 -31.48 -1.82
N GLU A 93 1.33 -32.08 -0.95
CA GLU A 93 0.86 -33.15 -0.06
C GLU A 93 0.10 -32.52 1.09
N VAL A 94 -1.06 -33.09 1.41
CA VAL A 94 -1.83 -32.74 2.60
C VAL A 94 -1.70 -33.92 3.55
N GLU A 95 -0.78 -33.82 4.49
CA GLU A 95 -0.54 -34.87 5.47
C GLU A 95 -1.82 -35.15 6.28
N GLY A 96 -2.10 -36.43 6.55
CA GLY A 96 -3.26 -36.85 7.34
C GLY A 96 -4.56 -37.09 6.55
N LEU A 97 -4.62 -36.73 5.26
CA LEU A 97 -5.73 -37.14 4.37
C LEU A 97 -5.39 -38.48 3.70
N SER A 98 -5.75 -39.58 4.38
CA SER A 98 -5.51 -40.95 3.91
C SER A 98 -6.57 -41.39 2.89
N ALA A 99 -6.53 -40.86 1.68
CA ALA A 99 -7.08 -41.55 0.52
C ALA A 99 -5.89 -42.21 -0.21
N PRO A 100 -5.77 -43.55 -0.19
CA PRO A 100 -4.63 -44.26 -0.80
C PRO A 100 -4.41 -43.81 -2.25
N GLY A 101 -3.22 -43.27 -2.55
CA GLY A 101 -2.85 -42.82 -3.90
C GLY A 101 -3.43 -41.47 -4.34
N SER A 102 -3.94 -40.64 -3.42
CA SER A 102 -4.58 -39.37 -3.77
C SER A 102 -3.61 -38.20 -3.67
N ASP A 103 -3.08 -37.76 -4.81
CA ASP A 103 -2.46 -36.44 -4.92
C ASP A 103 -3.52 -35.36 -4.69
N PHE A 104 -3.22 -34.36 -3.86
CA PHE A 104 -4.07 -33.20 -3.65
C PHE A 104 -3.52 -31.96 -4.37
N VAL A 105 -4.44 -31.08 -4.73
CA VAL A 105 -4.14 -29.77 -5.31
C VAL A 105 -4.86 -28.72 -4.51
N ILE A 106 -4.13 -27.72 -4.04
CA ILE A 106 -4.73 -26.53 -3.44
C ILE A 106 -5.10 -25.57 -4.57
N LEU A 107 -6.36 -25.18 -4.58
CA LEU A 107 -6.94 -24.18 -5.45
C LEU A 107 -7.14 -22.88 -4.67
N TRP A 108 -7.21 -21.75 -5.36
CA TRP A 108 -7.59 -20.47 -4.77
C TRP A 108 -8.81 -19.86 -5.47
N PRO A 109 -10.01 -20.46 -5.38
CA PRO A 109 -11.21 -19.88 -5.97
C PRO A 109 -11.56 -18.54 -5.32
N ASP A 110 -12.08 -17.61 -6.12
CA ASP A 110 -12.87 -16.51 -5.59
C ASP A 110 -14.31 -16.96 -5.30
N LEU A 111 -15.15 -16.05 -4.78
CA LEU A 111 -16.52 -16.40 -4.38
C LEU A 111 -17.40 -16.87 -5.54
N ALA A 112 -17.20 -16.35 -6.76
CA ALA A 112 -17.99 -16.75 -7.93
C ALA A 112 -17.57 -18.15 -8.39
N GLN A 113 -16.27 -18.42 -8.44
CA GLN A 113 -15.74 -19.75 -8.73
C GLN A 113 -16.14 -20.76 -7.66
N LEU A 114 -16.08 -20.37 -6.38
CA LEU A 114 -16.46 -21.22 -5.25
C LEU A 114 -17.94 -21.62 -5.32
N ALA A 115 -18.82 -20.70 -5.72
CA ALA A 115 -20.24 -21.00 -5.91
C ALA A 115 -20.51 -22.05 -7.00
N VAL A 116 -19.65 -22.15 -8.02
CA VAL A 116 -19.72 -23.21 -9.05
C VAL A 116 -19.16 -24.53 -8.53
N LEU A 117 -18.20 -24.47 -7.61
CA LEU A 117 -17.58 -25.66 -7.01
C LEU A 117 -18.40 -26.26 -5.87
N ASP A 118 -19.19 -25.44 -5.17
CA ASP A 118 -20.12 -25.88 -4.12
C ASP A 118 -21.25 -26.74 -4.74
N GLU A 119 -21.10 -28.06 -4.63
CA GLU A 119 -22.10 -29.05 -5.07
C GLU A 119 -23.10 -29.34 -3.93
N PRO A 120 -24.41 -29.56 -4.23
CA PRO A 120 -25.44 -29.75 -3.19
C PRO A 120 -25.21 -30.95 -2.25
N ASP A 121 -24.51 -31.98 -2.72
CA ASP A 121 -24.23 -33.25 -2.04
C ASP A 121 -22.90 -33.25 -1.28
N ARG A 122 -22.12 -32.16 -1.36
CA ARG A 122 -20.82 -32.04 -0.69
C ARG A 122 -20.83 -30.92 0.33
N LYS A 123 -20.23 -31.18 1.50
CA LYS A 123 -20.07 -30.16 2.53
C LYS A 123 -18.64 -29.68 2.56
N ARG A 124 -18.47 -28.36 2.66
CA ARG A 124 -17.16 -27.73 2.86
C ARG A 124 -16.79 -27.80 4.34
N VAL A 125 -15.58 -28.26 4.63
CA VAL A 125 -15.00 -28.36 5.97
C VAL A 125 -13.68 -27.62 6.03
N VAL A 126 -13.25 -27.25 7.24
CA VAL A 126 -11.97 -26.60 7.50
C VAL A 126 -10.93 -27.63 7.92
N LEU A 127 -9.83 -27.70 7.18
CA LEU A 127 -8.64 -28.47 7.52
C LEU A 127 -7.68 -27.56 8.29
N GLN A 128 -7.58 -27.77 9.60
CA GLN A 128 -6.66 -27.04 10.47
C GLN A 128 -5.22 -27.46 10.17
N GLY A 129 -4.32 -26.48 9.95
CA GLY A 129 -2.96 -26.70 9.46
C GLY A 129 -1.98 -27.31 10.48
N ASP A 130 -2.38 -27.39 11.75
CA ASP A 130 -1.69 -28.15 12.80
C ASP A 130 -1.96 -29.66 12.69
N ARG A 131 -3.17 -30.05 12.31
CA ARG A 131 -3.62 -31.45 12.08
C ARG A 131 -3.36 -31.92 10.66
N PHE A 132 -3.55 -31.05 9.67
CA PHE A 132 -3.41 -31.31 8.25
C PHE A 132 -2.41 -30.31 7.63
N PRO A 133 -1.10 -30.49 7.87
CA PRO A 133 -0.08 -29.60 7.34
C PRO A 133 -0.18 -29.45 5.82
N VAL A 134 -0.25 -28.19 5.36
CA VAL A 134 -0.14 -27.83 3.95
C VAL A 134 1.03 -26.87 3.78
N VAL A 135 2.08 -27.35 3.13
CA VAL A 135 3.30 -26.57 2.86
C VAL A 135 3.39 -26.28 1.36
N LEU A 136 3.47 -25.00 1.01
CA LEU A 136 3.62 -24.58 -0.38
C LEU A 136 5.09 -24.66 -0.83
N PRO A 137 5.37 -24.78 -2.13
CA PRO A 137 6.70 -24.70 -2.71
C PRO A 137 7.60 -23.52 -2.27
N SER A 138 7.03 -22.42 -1.77
CA SER A 138 7.80 -21.28 -1.23
C SER A 138 8.33 -21.52 0.19
N GLY A 139 7.92 -22.61 0.85
CA GLY A 139 8.12 -22.86 2.27
C GLY A 139 6.99 -22.30 3.16
N GLU A 140 6.00 -21.61 2.59
CA GLU A 140 4.85 -21.11 3.35
C GLU A 140 3.98 -22.28 3.84
N ARG A 141 3.75 -22.33 5.16
CA ARG A 141 2.81 -23.27 5.78
C ARG A 141 1.48 -22.57 6.06
N LEU A 142 0.40 -23.08 5.48
CA LEU A 142 -0.94 -22.54 5.69
C LEU A 142 -1.44 -22.90 7.10
N SER A 143 -2.06 -21.94 7.80
CA SER A 143 -2.72 -22.21 9.09
C SER A 143 -3.99 -23.02 8.96
N HIS A 144 -4.68 -22.94 7.83
CA HIS A 144 -5.80 -23.80 7.47
C HIS A 144 -6.09 -23.73 5.98
N CYS A 145 -6.86 -24.68 5.46
CA CYS A 145 -7.50 -24.62 4.15
C CYS A 145 -8.88 -25.29 4.19
N HIS A 146 -9.65 -25.17 3.12
CA HIS A 146 -10.96 -25.81 3.00
C HIS A 146 -10.84 -27.12 2.22
N ALA A 147 -11.76 -28.05 2.42
CA ALA A 147 -11.93 -29.23 1.57
C ALA A 147 -13.40 -29.57 1.43
N TYR A 148 -13.75 -30.34 0.41
CA TYR A 148 -15.07 -30.98 0.31
C TYR A 148 -15.00 -32.40 0.84
N VAL A 149 -15.97 -32.76 1.67
CA VAL A 149 -16.18 -34.13 2.13
C VAL A 149 -17.58 -34.58 1.74
N ASP A 150 -17.70 -35.87 1.41
CA ASP A 150 -19.00 -36.54 1.34
C ASP A 150 -19.58 -36.75 2.75
N GLU A 151 -20.82 -37.20 2.83
CA GLU A 151 -21.51 -37.43 4.11
C GLU A 151 -20.79 -38.44 5.03
N THR A 152 -19.94 -39.31 4.47
CA THR A 152 -19.25 -40.37 5.22
C THR A 152 -17.93 -39.89 5.85
N GLY A 153 -17.33 -38.82 5.32
CA GLY A 153 -16.05 -38.26 5.80
C GLY A 153 -16.16 -37.21 6.93
N LEU A 154 -17.36 -36.88 7.40
CA LEU A 154 -17.62 -35.73 8.30
C LEU A 154 -17.30 -35.95 9.78
N ALA A 155 -17.08 -37.19 10.24
CA ALA A 155 -17.16 -37.52 11.67
C ALA A 155 -16.19 -36.75 12.58
N ASP A 156 -15.06 -36.27 12.04
CA ASP A 156 -14.00 -35.60 12.81
C ASP A 156 -13.60 -34.19 12.28
N MET A 157 -14.39 -33.63 11.36
CA MET A 157 -14.07 -32.36 10.68
C MET A 157 -15.07 -31.25 11.00
N GLU A 158 -14.56 -30.04 11.22
CA GLU A 158 -15.38 -28.88 11.52
C GLU A 158 -16.04 -28.34 10.24
N PRO A 159 -17.37 -28.16 10.20
CA PRO A 159 -18.04 -27.55 9.06
C PRO A 159 -17.57 -26.10 8.90
N ALA A 160 -17.32 -25.68 7.66
CA ALA A 160 -16.95 -24.31 7.35
C ALA A 160 -18.16 -23.37 7.51
N THR A 161 -18.35 -22.82 8.71
CA THR A 161 -19.43 -21.86 9.01
C THR A 161 -19.18 -20.47 8.45
N THR A 162 -17.91 -20.14 8.18
CA THR A 162 -17.48 -18.85 7.64
C THR A 162 -16.48 -19.09 6.50
N ILE A 163 -16.58 -18.27 5.45
CA ILE A 163 -15.59 -18.27 4.37
C ILE A 163 -14.38 -17.45 4.84
N THR A 164 -13.26 -18.12 5.05
CA THR A 164 -11.98 -17.47 5.37
C THR A 164 -11.19 -17.23 4.09
N CYS A 165 -10.75 -15.98 3.89
CA CYS A 165 -9.92 -15.60 2.76
C CYS A 165 -8.44 -15.85 3.08
N TYR A 166 -7.61 -15.91 2.05
CA TYR A 166 -6.18 -16.19 2.19
C TYR A 166 -5.41 -15.21 3.10
N ASP A 167 -5.81 -13.93 3.15
CA ASP A 167 -5.20 -12.96 4.08
C ASP A 167 -5.55 -13.25 5.56
N ASP A 168 -6.63 -13.98 5.81
CA ASP A 168 -7.01 -14.46 7.16
C ASP A 168 -6.23 -15.74 7.53
N VAL A 169 -5.71 -16.46 6.53
CA VAL A 169 -4.84 -17.63 6.70
C VAL A 169 -3.41 -17.16 6.93
N LEU A 170 -3.05 -16.90 8.19
CA LEU A 170 -1.67 -16.54 8.50
C LEU A 170 -0.69 -17.71 8.36
N PRO A 171 0.57 -17.45 7.96
CA PRO A 171 1.63 -18.42 8.04
C PRO A 171 1.94 -18.86 9.49
N LEU A 172 2.19 -20.15 9.69
CA LEU A 172 2.52 -20.75 11.00
C LEU A 172 4.01 -20.71 11.37
N HIS A 173 4.84 -19.88 10.72
CA HIS A 173 6.27 -19.80 11.06
C HIS A 173 6.52 -18.85 12.24
N GLU A 174 7.56 -19.16 13.02
CA GLU A 174 8.05 -18.27 14.07
C GLU A 174 8.51 -16.94 13.48
N VAL A 175 8.12 -15.84 14.10
CA VAL A 175 8.58 -14.51 13.71
C VAL A 175 10.06 -14.39 14.06
N PRO A 176 10.95 -14.07 13.09
CA PRO A 176 12.36 -13.87 13.38
C PRO A 176 12.57 -12.80 14.46
N GLY A 177 13.56 -12.99 15.34
CA GLY A 177 13.84 -12.06 16.44
C GLY A 177 13.99 -10.60 15.97
N GLY A 178 13.16 -9.71 16.50
CA GLY A 178 13.15 -8.28 16.16
C GLY A 178 12.32 -7.91 14.93
N ALA A 179 11.80 -8.88 14.18
CA ALA A 179 10.78 -8.65 13.17
C ALA A 179 9.37 -8.66 13.81
N LEU A 180 8.39 -8.22 13.02
CA LEU A 180 6.98 -8.19 13.39
C LEU A 180 6.15 -8.66 12.18
N ARG A 181 5.13 -9.49 12.44
CA ARG A 181 4.20 -10.05 11.46
C ARG A 181 3.22 -8.98 11.00
N VAL A 182 3.06 -8.83 9.69
CA VAL A 182 2.15 -7.86 9.08
C VAL A 182 0.71 -8.36 9.16
N ARG A 183 -0.18 -7.52 9.69
CA ARG A 183 -1.63 -7.68 9.69
C ARG A 183 -2.31 -6.65 8.80
N ARG A 184 -3.57 -6.95 8.45
CA ARG A 184 -4.44 -6.02 7.73
C ARG A 184 -4.79 -4.82 8.62
N SER A 185 -4.62 -3.61 8.10
CA SER A 185 -5.17 -2.40 8.73
C SER A 185 -6.68 -2.35 8.55
N GLU A 186 -7.42 -1.97 9.60
CA GLU A 186 -8.85 -1.67 9.49
C GLU A 186 -9.12 -0.60 8.41
N ASP A 187 -10.14 -0.81 7.58
CA ASP A 187 -10.43 0.08 6.44
C ASP A 187 -10.95 1.46 6.88
N ASP A 188 -11.62 1.54 8.04
CA ASP A 188 -12.26 2.73 8.60
C ASP A 188 -11.36 3.58 9.52
N PHE A 189 -10.09 3.19 9.68
CA PHE A 189 -9.16 3.87 10.57
C PHE A 189 -8.76 5.29 10.08
N ASP A 190 -8.87 6.31 10.95
CA ASP A 190 -8.40 7.68 10.67
C ASP A 190 -6.87 7.76 10.72
N ARG A 191 -6.29 7.76 9.52
CA ARG A 191 -4.84 7.89 9.29
C ARG A 191 -4.29 9.28 9.64
N ASP A 192 -5.12 10.27 9.94
CA ASP A 192 -4.72 11.63 10.28
C ASP A 192 -3.95 12.33 9.14
N GLY A 193 -4.23 11.91 7.90
CA GLY A 193 -3.56 12.39 6.68
C GLY A 193 -2.15 11.85 6.46
N GLU A 194 -1.70 10.87 7.25
CA GLU A 194 -0.34 10.33 7.18
C GLU A 194 -0.34 8.79 7.15
N PRO A 195 0.52 8.14 6.36
CA PRO A 195 0.70 6.69 6.44
C PRO A 195 1.07 6.24 7.85
N THR A 196 0.46 5.16 8.30
CA THR A 196 0.54 4.66 9.66
C THR A 196 0.90 3.17 9.73
N VAL A 197 1.52 2.84 10.84
CA VAL A 197 1.55 1.48 11.38
C VAL A 197 0.88 1.49 12.73
N ARG A 198 0.06 0.47 13.00
CA ARG A 198 -0.57 0.29 14.29
C ARG A 198 0.11 -0.86 15.01
N VAL A 199 0.53 -0.61 16.24
CA VAL A 199 1.30 -1.57 17.04
C VAL A 199 0.68 -1.69 18.44
N ALA A 200 0.94 -2.81 19.10
CA ALA A 200 0.60 -2.97 20.52
C ALA A 200 1.32 -1.92 21.38
N ARG A 201 0.75 -1.60 22.55
CA ARG A 201 1.32 -0.57 23.46
C ARG A 201 2.77 -0.87 23.83
N GLU A 202 3.07 -2.11 24.18
CA GLU A 202 4.42 -2.57 24.54
C GLU A 202 5.43 -2.30 23.43
N VAL A 203 5.05 -2.59 22.17
CA VAL A 203 5.90 -2.35 21.00
C VAL A 203 6.14 -0.84 20.80
N ALA A 204 5.11 -0.01 20.98
CA ALA A 204 5.26 1.44 20.89
C ALA A 204 6.18 2.02 21.98
N GLU A 205 6.07 1.51 23.21
CA GLU A 205 6.92 1.89 24.34
C GLU A 205 8.38 1.49 24.10
N ARG A 206 8.61 0.25 23.63
CA ARG A 206 9.93 -0.25 23.24
C ARG A 206 10.56 0.59 22.13
N LEU A 207 9.78 1.01 21.14
CA LEU A 207 10.27 1.85 20.04
C LEU A 207 10.60 3.28 20.49
N GLY A 208 9.92 3.79 21.53
CA GLY A 208 10.20 5.12 22.11
C GLY A 208 10.09 6.29 21.11
N ALA A 209 9.40 6.09 19.98
CA ALA A 209 9.36 7.02 18.86
C ALA A 209 7.93 7.24 18.37
N LYS A 210 7.73 8.33 17.60
CA LYS A 210 6.44 8.64 16.95
C LYS A 210 6.37 8.19 15.51
N HIS A 211 7.53 7.83 14.95
CA HIS A 211 7.74 7.46 13.57
C HIS A 211 8.70 6.30 13.49
N VAL A 212 8.51 5.48 12.47
CA VAL A 212 9.41 4.38 12.13
C VAL A 212 9.70 4.37 10.64
N LEU A 213 10.85 3.82 10.28
CA LEU A 213 11.06 3.24 8.97
C LEU A 213 10.64 1.77 9.02
N VAL A 214 9.84 1.36 8.04
CA VAL A 214 9.39 -0.03 7.86
C VAL A 214 10.12 -0.59 6.66
N SER A 215 10.69 -1.79 6.80
CA SER A 215 11.33 -2.54 5.70
C SER A 215 10.93 -4.01 5.77
N ALA A 216 10.85 -4.68 4.63
CA ALA A 216 10.63 -6.12 4.59
C ALA A 216 11.79 -6.86 5.27
N HIS A 217 11.50 -7.89 6.06
CA HIS A 217 12.54 -8.70 6.67
C HIS A 217 13.33 -9.46 5.60
N GLY A 218 14.67 -9.42 5.66
CA GLY A 218 15.55 -10.06 4.67
C GLY A 218 15.63 -9.39 3.30
N ALA A 219 14.93 -8.26 3.09
CA ALA A 219 14.99 -7.51 1.83
C ALA A 219 16.14 -6.49 1.80
N ASP A 220 16.36 -5.89 0.62
CA ASP A 220 17.31 -4.80 0.43
C ASP A 220 17.02 -3.66 1.43
N PRO A 221 17.99 -3.27 2.29
CA PRO A 221 17.82 -2.19 3.26
C PRO A 221 17.55 -0.82 2.62
N GLY A 222 17.73 -0.68 1.30
CA GLY A 222 17.36 0.50 0.53
C GLY A 222 15.85 0.70 0.36
N ILE A 223 15.05 -0.37 0.51
CA ILE A 223 13.60 -0.35 0.35
C ILE A 223 12.94 -0.16 1.72
N GLN A 224 12.61 1.08 2.03
CA GLN A 224 12.03 1.47 3.31
C GLN A 224 10.91 2.46 3.10
N ALA A 225 9.98 2.51 4.05
CA ALA A 225 8.85 3.44 4.05
C ALA A 225 8.69 4.11 5.41
N LEU A 226 8.49 5.42 5.41
CA LEU A 226 8.29 6.21 6.62
C LEU A 226 6.82 6.16 7.06
N ALA A 227 6.59 5.67 8.28
CA ALA A 227 5.26 5.56 8.87
C ALA A 227 5.16 6.25 10.23
N ARG A 228 3.96 6.74 10.56
CA ARG A 228 3.60 7.20 11.90
C ARG A 228 3.19 6.00 12.75
N ILE A 229 3.69 5.92 13.98
CA ILE A 229 3.23 4.93 14.95
C ILE A 229 1.88 5.38 15.54
N VAL A 230 0.94 4.45 15.59
CA VAL A 230 -0.32 4.56 16.33
C VAL A 230 -0.43 3.36 17.25
N VAL A 231 -0.80 3.59 18.51
CA VAL A 231 -1.05 2.49 19.45
C VAL A 231 -2.44 1.92 19.17
N ASN A 232 -2.53 0.62 18.91
CA ASN A 232 -3.80 -0.10 18.87
C ASN A 232 -3.90 -1.00 20.11
N THR A 233 -4.90 -0.74 20.95
CA THR A 233 -5.15 -1.53 22.16
C THR A 233 -5.86 -2.86 21.86
N ARG A 234 -6.32 -3.08 20.63
CA ARG A 234 -6.93 -4.35 20.19
C ARG A 234 -5.92 -5.37 19.69
N LEU A 235 -4.66 -4.96 19.43
CA LEU A 235 -3.61 -5.90 19.06
C LEU A 235 -3.13 -6.62 20.31
N GLU A 236 -3.47 -7.90 20.41
CA GLU A 236 -3.14 -8.75 21.55
C GLU A 236 -1.68 -9.19 21.54
N SER A 237 -1.11 -9.44 20.35
CA SER A 237 0.25 -9.96 20.20
C SER A 237 1.29 -8.84 19.98
N PRO A 238 2.38 -8.78 20.77
CA PRO A 238 3.49 -7.86 20.55
C PRO A 238 4.39 -8.26 19.37
N ALA A 239 4.14 -9.43 18.77
CA ALA A 239 4.83 -9.91 17.58
C ALA A 239 4.15 -9.46 16.27
N GLU A 240 3.05 -8.71 16.37
CA GLU A 240 2.24 -8.30 15.21
C GLU A 240 2.14 -6.78 15.10
N LEU A 241 1.90 -6.30 13.88
CA LEU A 241 1.51 -4.93 13.61
C LEU A 241 0.52 -4.86 12.45
N GLU A 242 -0.37 -3.88 12.45
CA GLU A 242 -1.14 -3.56 11.24
C GLU A 242 -0.37 -2.54 10.40
N VAL A 243 -0.26 -2.81 9.11
CA VAL A 243 0.46 -1.95 8.16
C VAL A 243 -0.49 -1.43 7.11
N ASP A 244 -0.57 -0.10 6.98
CA ASP A 244 -1.35 0.54 5.92
C ASP A 244 -0.94 0.03 4.53
N GLN A 245 -1.93 -0.15 3.65
CA GLN A 245 -1.70 -0.58 2.26
C GLN A 245 -0.63 0.25 1.55
N LEU A 246 -0.59 1.58 1.78
CA LEU A 246 0.42 2.45 1.18
C LEU A 246 1.84 2.09 1.61
N ILE A 247 2.03 1.75 2.89
CA ILE A 247 3.33 1.30 3.41
C ILE A 247 3.66 -0.08 2.86
N ARG A 248 2.69 -1.01 2.84
CA ARG A 248 2.86 -2.33 2.24
C ARG A 248 3.29 -2.26 0.78
N ASN A 249 2.60 -1.46 -0.03
CA ASN A 249 2.96 -1.20 -1.43
C ASN A 249 4.32 -0.48 -1.57
N SER A 250 4.71 0.34 -0.59
CA SER A 250 6.00 1.03 -0.61
C SER A 250 7.17 0.05 -0.50
N ILE A 251 7.05 -0.99 0.32
CA ILE A 251 8.13 -1.96 0.53
C ILE A 251 7.89 -3.32 -0.14
N GLY A 252 6.73 -3.49 -0.77
CA GLY A 252 6.31 -4.75 -1.38
C GLY A 252 6.17 -5.85 -0.35
N VAL A 253 5.33 -5.69 0.67
CA VAL A 253 5.02 -6.77 1.62
C VAL A 253 3.54 -7.09 1.62
N GLU A 254 3.22 -8.38 1.77
CA GLU A 254 1.85 -8.84 1.95
C GLU A 254 1.49 -9.02 3.43
N ILE A 255 0.19 -9.18 3.70
CA ILE A 255 -0.28 -9.62 5.03
C ILE A 255 0.33 -11.00 5.31
N GLY A 256 0.72 -11.25 6.55
CA GLY A 256 1.37 -12.49 6.98
C GLY A 256 2.87 -12.56 6.70
N GLU A 257 3.46 -11.60 5.98
CA GLU A 257 4.92 -11.48 5.88
C GLU A 257 5.50 -10.73 7.09
N ASP A 258 6.82 -10.77 7.24
CA ASP A 258 7.53 -10.14 8.36
C ASP A 258 8.21 -8.83 7.94
N VAL A 259 8.16 -7.84 8.82
CA VAL A 259 8.84 -6.55 8.64
C VAL A 259 9.73 -6.21 9.82
N VAL A 260 10.74 -5.39 9.55
CA VAL A 260 11.57 -4.75 10.57
C VAL A 260 11.15 -3.30 10.68
N VAL A 261 11.00 -2.83 11.91
CA VAL A 261 10.65 -1.44 12.24
C VAL A 261 11.81 -0.76 12.95
N THR A 262 12.27 0.37 12.43
CA THR A 262 13.37 1.15 13.01
C THR A 262 12.86 2.52 13.47
N PRO A 263 13.02 2.90 14.74
CA PRO A 263 12.54 4.18 15.26
C PRO A 263 13.26 5.36 14.61
N VAL A 264 12.51 6.40 14.24
CA VAL A 264 13.06 7.62 13.62
C VAL A 264 12.41 8.89 14.17
N LYS A 265 13.12 10.00 14.03
CA LYS A 265 12.71 11.35 14.41
C LYS A 265 12.35 12.15 13.17
N ALA A 266 11.06 12.34 12.93
CA ALA A 266 10.55 13.25 11.90
C ALA A 266 10.20 14.62 12.51
N ARG A 267 10.66 15.70 11.88
CA ARG A 267 10.39 17.08 12.36
C ARG A 267 8.92 17.43 12.17
N ARG A 268 8.22 17.75 13.26
CA ARG A 268 6.86 18.30 13.24
C ARG A 268 6.75 19.58 14.06
N HIS A 269 6.08 20.58 13.49
CA HIS A 269 5.73 21.82 14.20
C HIS A 269 4.32 21.71 14.79
N ARG A 270 4.22 21.45 16.11
CA ARG A 270 2.92 21.26 16.81
C ARG A 270 1.97 22.45 16.61
N LEU A 271 2.48 23.68 16.75
CA LEU A 271 1.69 24.91 16.57
C LEU A 271 1.08 25.03 15.17
N SER A 272 1.81 24.59 14.14
CA SER A 272 1.29 24.63 12.77
C SER A 272 0.06 23.75 12.58
N ARG A 273 -0.07 22.66 13.35
CA ARG A 273 -1.24 21.78 13.28
C ARG A 273 -2.48 22.43 13.89
N LEU A 274 -2.31 23.18 14.97
CA LEU A 274 -3.41 23.88 15.62
C LEU A 274 -4.00 24.96 14.71
N ILE A 275 -3.13 25.74 14.05
CA ILE A 275 -3.55 26.86 13.20
C ILE A 275 -4.06 26.33 11.86
N VAL A 276 -3.21 25.58 11.14
CA VAL A 276 -3.40 25.27 9.71
C VAL A 276 -4.12 23.92 9.47
N GLY A 277 -4.31 23.10 10.51
CA GLY A 277 -4.96 21.79 10.41
C GLY A 277 -3.99 20.62 10.26
N LYS A 278 -4.52 19.44 9.93
CA LYS A 278 -3.74 18.20 9.68
C LYS A 278 -3.03 18.28 8.32
N PRO A 279 -1.77 17.83 8.19
CA PRO A 279 -1.09 17.81 6.89
C PRO A 279 -1.60 16.62 6.08
N ASN A 280 -1.89 16.82 4.80
CA ASN A 280 -2.09 15.71 3.87
C ASN A 280 -0.71 15.30 3.36
N TYR A 281 -0.40 14.02 3.55
CA TYR A 281 0.77 13.42 2.97
C TYR A 281 0.41 12.52 1.80
N VAL A 282 1.24 12.57 0.76
CA VAL A 282 1.21 11.61 -0.33
C VAL A 282 2.54 10.87 -0.33
N VAL A 283 2.50 9.54 -0.43
CA VAL A 283 3.71 8.73 -0.60
C VAL A 283 3.94 8.55 -2.09
N CYS A 284 5.15 8.83 -2.55
CA CYS A 284 5.51 8.71 -3.95
C CYS A 284 6.72 7.80 -4.12
N ARG A 285 6.73 7.03 -5.22
CA ARG A 285 7.88 6.26 -5.69
C ARG A 285 8.86 7.19 -6.38
N VAL A 286 10.12 7.16 -5.96
CA VAL A 286 11.15 8.03 -6.54
C VAL A 286 11.59 7.47 -7.89
N GLN A 287 11.51 8.33 -8.91
CA GLN A 287 12.05 8.11 -10.24
C GLN A 287 13.19 9.10 -10.48
N ALA A 288 14.20 8.67 -11.25
CA ALA A 288 15.27 9.56 -11.67
C ALA A 288 14.71 10.59 -12.68
N ALA A 289 14.89 11.87 -12.40
CA ALA A 289 14.52 12.94 -13.33
C ALA A 289 15.40 12.92 -14.59
N ASP A 290 14.84 13.41 -15.70
CA ASP A 290 15.58 13.58 -16.95
C ASP A 290 16.55 14.77 -16.85
N LEU A 291 17.66 14.72 -17.59
CA LEU A 291 18.71 15.75 -17.61
C LEU A 291 18.18 17.17 -17.81
N ALA A 292 17.12 17.34 -18.63
CA ALA A 292 16.51 18.64 -18.90
C ALA A 292 15.87 19.31 -17.66
N THR A 293 15.64 18.54 -16.59
CA THR A 293 15.05 19.01 -15.32
C THR A 293 16.03 19.00 -14.16
N VAL A 294 17.24 18.49 -14.39
CA VAL A 294 18.35 18.58 -13.43
C VAL A 294 18.73 20.07 -13.31
N GLU A 295 19.08 20.53 -12.11
CA GLU A 295 19.58 21.89 -11.78
C GLU A 295 18.56 22.94 -11.29
N GLN A 296 17.25 22.67 -11.31
CA GLN A 296 16.26 23.70 -10.93
C GLN A 296 15.68 23.59 -9.51
N GLU A 297 16.17 22.66 -8.68
CA GLU A 297 15.59 22.37 -7.34
C GLU A 297 14.06 22.17 -7.39
N VAL A 298 13.60 21.47 -8.43
CA VAL A 298 12.19 21.14 -8.67
C VAL A 298 11.96 19.65 -8.60
N CYS A 299 10.75 19.26 -8.22
CA CYS A 299 10.25 17.90 -8.43
C CYS A 299 9.12 17.92 -9.45
N LEU A 300 9.00 16.86 -10.24
CA LEU A 300 7.86 16.67 -11.13
C LEU A 300 6.89 15.68 -10.49
N LEU A 301 5.62 16.05 -10.45
CA LEU A 301 4.50 15.28 -9.94
C LEU A 301 3.40 15.24 -10.99
N ASP A 302 2.61 14.16 -11.03
CA ASP A 302 1.42 14.12 -11.86
C ASP A 302 0.32 15.05 -11.29
N GLU A 303 -0.69 15.32 -12.12
CA GLU A 303 -1.77 16.25 -11.76
C GLU A 303 -2.63 15.76 -10.59
N LEU A 304 -2.90 14.45 -10.51
CA LEU A 304 -3.65 13.86 -9.41
C LEU A 304 -2.89 14.02 -8.09
N THR A 305 -1.58 13.77 -8.09
CA THR A 305 -0.73 13.96 -6.90
C THR A 305 -0.69 15.42 -6.42
N LEU A 306 -0.59 16.38 -7.34
CA LEU A 306 -0.70 17.81 -7.01
C LEU A 306 -2.07 18.13 -6.39
N GLY A 307 -3.14 17.60 -6.99
CA GLY A 307 -4.51 17.71 -6.49
C GLY A 307 -4.69 17.13 -5.08
N LEU A 308 -4.16 15.93 -4.83
CA LEU A 308 -4.19 15.27 -3.51
C LEU A 308 -3.42 16.04 -2.43
N LEU A 309 -2.30 16.66 -2.81
CA LEU A 309 -1.53 17.55 -1.92
C LEU A 309 -2.22 18.90 -1.67
N GLY A 310 -3.20 19.27 -2.48
CA GLY A 310 -3.87 20.57 -2.42
C GLY A 310 -2.93 21.73 -2.80
N VAL A 311 -1.99 21.50 -3.73
CA VAL A 311 -1.04 22.51 -4.20
C VAL A 311 -1.12 22.68 -5.72
N PRO A 312 -1.16 23.92 -6.23
CA PRO A 312 -1.02 24.16 -7.66
C PRO A 312 0.44 23.92 -8.10
N ALA A 313 0.63 23.65 -9.39
CA ALA A 313 1.96 23.60 -9.99
C ALA A 313 2.70 24.94 -9.78
N GLY A 314 3.98 24.85 -9.41
CA GLY A 314 4.86 25.96 -9.05
C GLY A 314 4.96 26.22 -7.54
N ASP A 315 4.04 25.71 -6.72
CA ASP A 315 4.08 25.88 -5.27
C ASP A 315 5.14 24.99 -4.60
N GLN A 316 5.53 25.36 -3.38
CA GLN A 316 6.55 24.61 -2.63
C GLN A 316 5.96 23.44 -1.86
N VAL A 317 6.65 22.31 -1.94
CA VAL A 317 6.41 21.09 -1.15
C VAL A 317 7.61 20.80 -0.26
N ILE A 318 7.39 19.97 0.77
CA ILE A 318 8.45 19.39 1.60
C ILE A 318 8.44 17.89 1.33
N VAL A 319 9.60 17.37 0.97
CA VAL A 319 9.84 15.96 0.69
C VAL A 319 10.62 15.38 1.87
N ASP A 320 10.03 14.39 2.53
CA ASP A 320 10.67 13.59 3.58
C ASP A 320 11.34 12.38 2.92
N GLY A 321 12.65 12.24 3.14
CA GLY A 321 13.49 11.16 2.61
C GLY A 321 13.77 10.07 3.62
N VAL A 322 14.98 9.50 3.54
CA VAL A 322 15.48 8.46 4.44
C VAL A 322 16.04 9.09 5.72
N ALA A 323 16.08 8.32 6.80
CA ALA A 323 16.74 8.73 8.03
C ALA A 323 18.26 8.63 7.97
N GLU A 324 18.94 9.62 8.54
CA GLU A 324 20.38 9.59 8.79
C GLU A 324 20.78 8.52 9.82
N PRO A 325 22.08 8.18 9.94
CA PRO A 325 22.60 7.29 10.99
C PRO A 325 22.20 7.66 12.44
N GLY A 326 21.68 8.87 12.71
CA GLY A 326 21.09 9.27 14.00
C GLY A 326 19.57 9.15 14.10
N GLY A 327 18.92 8.48 13.15
CA GLY A 327 17.47 8.29 13.07
C GLY A 327 16.70 9.54 12.65
N ARG A 328 17.35 10.65 12.29
CA ARG A 328 16.65 11.87 11.86
C ARG A 328 16.28 11.78 10.38
N VAL A 329 15.00 11.96 10.07
CA VAL A 329 14.49 11.97 8.68
C VAL A 329 14.99 13.22 7.95
N LYS A 330 15.65 13.03 6.80
CA LYS A 330 16.09 14.11 5.91
C LYS A 330 14.87 14.78 5.26
N GLN A 331 14.91 16.11 5.15
CA GLN A 331 13.82 16.89 4.55
C GLN A 331 14.39 17.92 3.57
N VAL A 332 13.84 17.95 2.36
CA VAL A 332 14.18 18.97 1.36
C VAL A 332 12.91 19.73 0.98
N ARG A 333 13.04 21.04 0.79
CA ARG A 333 11.96 21.91 0.30
C ARG A 333 12.25 22.23 -1.16
N MET A 334 11.27 22.05 -2.03
CA MET A 334 11.42 22.25 -3.47
C MET A 334 10.11 22.73 -4.10
N LYS A 335 10.17 23.25 -5.33
CA LYS A 335 8.96 23.55 -6.10
C LYS A 335 8.42 22.27 -6.74
N ALA A 336 7.10 22.12 -6.75
CA ALA A 336 6.42 21.02 -7.41
C ALA A 336 5.87 21.49 -8.76
N LEU A 337 6.34 20.89 -9.86
CA LEU A 337 5.85 21.16 -11.22
C LEU A 337 5.05 19.98 -11.73
N LYS A 338 4.13 20.24 -12.67
CA LYS A 338 3.38 19.19 -13.34
C LYS A 338 4.31 18.42 -14.30
N THR A 339 4.30 17.10 -14.19
CA THR A 339 4.99 16.21 -15.14
C THR A 339 4.26 16.23 -16.47
N SER A 340 4.99 16.30 -17.58
CA SER A 340 4.38 16.16 -18.91
C SER A 340 4.00 14.71 -19.17
N GLU A 341 2.90 14.48 -19.89
CA GLU A 341 2.46 13.13 -20.27
C GLU A 341 3.53 12.40 -21.08
N ALA A 342 4.28 13.11 -21.93
CA ALA A 342 5.37 12.53 -22.71
C ALA A 342 6.50 11.97 -21.82
N VAL A 343 6.88 12.66 -20.75
CA VAL A 343 7.88 12.16 -19.79
C VAL A 343 7.35 10.93 -19.04
N GLN A 344 6.08 10.96 -18.64
CA GLN A 344 5.45 9.84 -17.95
C GLN A 344 5.35 8.60 -18.85
N GLN A 345 4.82 8.72 -20.07
CA GLN A 345 4.70 7.63 -21.04
C GLN A 345 6.08 7.07 -21.44
N ARG A 346 7.06 7.95 -21.67
CA ARG A 346 8.43 7.51 -21.93
C ARG A 346 8.98 6.72 -20.76
N ARG A 347 8.77 7.19 -19.52
CA ARG A 347 9.22 6.46 -18.33
C ARG A 347 8.53 5.11 -18.21
N GLU A 348 7.22 5.03 -18.42
CA GLU A 348 6.43 3.79 -18.43
C GLU A 348 6.95 2.77 -19.45
N SER A 349 7.31 3.22 -20.66
CA SER A 349 7.87 2.34 -21.70
C SER A 349 9.26 1.77 -21.37
N LEU A 350 10.05 2.49 -20.57
CA LEU A 350 11.40 2.08 -20.16
C LEU A 350 11.41 1.29 -18.85
N HIS A 351 10.28 1.29 -18.13
CA HIS A 351 10.15 0.70 -16.81
C HIS A 351 9.95 -0.81 -16.90
N GLY A 352 10.78 -1.57 -16.21
CA GLY A 352 10.64 -3.01 -16.18
C GLY A 352 11.77 -3.73 -15.48
N GLY A 353 11.52 -5.01 -15.22
CA GLY A 353 12.50 -5.92 -14.64
C GLY A 353 12.73 -5.70 -13.14
N ASN A 354 13.69 -6.45 -12.62
CA ASN A 354 13.99 -6.51 -11.19
C ASN A 354 14.88 -5.34 -10.74
N LEU A 355 15.30 -5.35 -9.46
CA LEU A 355 16.14 -4.30 -8.86
C LEU A 355 17.50 -4.09 -9.56
N SER A 356 18.01 -5.04 -10.36
CA SER A 356 19.27 -4.84 -11.07
C SER A 356 19.11 -3.93 -12.28
N CYS A 357 17.90 -3.81 -12.84
CA CYS A 357 17.62 -2.96 -13.99
C CYS A 357 17.84 -1.47 -13.69
N ARG A 358 18.11 -0.68 -14.75
CA ARG A 358 18.32 0.78 -14.63
C ARG A 358 17.06 1.50 -14.15
N PHE A 359 15.89 1.09 -14.65
CA PHE A 359 14.57 1.61 -14.30
C PHE A 359 13.68 0.44 -13.83
N PRO A 360 13.96 -0.11 -12.63
CA PRO A 360 13.27 -1.28 -12.12
C PRO A 360 11.79 -0.96 -11.90
N SER A 361 10.89 -1.92 -12.11
CA SER A 361 9.47 -1.70 -11.85
C SER A 361 9.01 -2.22 -10.50
N ALA A 362 8.19 -1.45 -9.77
CA ALA A 362 7.60 -1.93 -8.52
C ALA A 362 6.76 -3.19 -8.74
N ARG A 363 6.10 -3.30 -9.90
CA ARG A 363 5.42 -4.51 -10.32
C ARG A 363 6.38 -5.70 -10.39
N ASP A 364 7.45 -5.61 -11.17
CA ASP A 364 8.29 -6.78 -11.45
C ASP A 364 9.24 -7.08 -10.26
N ALA A 365 9.76 -6.03 -9.61
CA ALA A 365 10.70 -6.14 -8.49
C ALA A 365 10.02 -6.41 -7.15
N LEU A 366 8.86 -5.78 -6.86
CA LEU A 366 8.17 -5.85 -5.57
C LEU A 366 6.83 -6.60 -5.63
N ALA A 367 6.42 -7.07 -6.81
CA ALA A 367 5.08 -7.64 -7.04
C ALA A 367 3.90 -6.69 -6.73
N VAL A 368 4.16 -5.39 -6.65
CA VAL A 368 3.14 -4.40 -6.27
C VAL A 368 2.44 -3.86 -7.51
N TYR A 369 1.12 -4.01 -7.56
CA TYR A 369 0.28 -3.39 -8.57
C TYR A 369 -1.13 -3.09 -8.03
N PRO A 370 -1.69 -1.88 -8.22
CA PRO A 370 -1.04 -0.70 -8.80
C PRO A 370 0.10 -0.15 -7.92
N ASP A 371 1.07 0.53 -8.56
CA ASP A 371 2.17 1.20 -7.83
C ASP A 371 1.72 2.54 -7.22
N LEU A 372 2.58 3.11 -6.39
CA LEU A 372 2.45 4.46 -5.86
C LEU A 372 2.67 5.52 -6.95
N PRO A 373 2.10 6.72 -6.82
CA PRO A 373 2.39 7.83 -7.72
C PRO A 373 3.89 8.12 -7.80
N TRP A 374 4.36 8.56 -8.95
CA TRP A 374 5.78 8.83 -9.15
C TRP A 374 6.14 10.27 -8.77
N ILE A 375 7.38 10.42 -8.28
CA ILE A 375 8.05 11.71 -8.15
C ILE A 375 9.38 11.64 -8.87
N PHE A 376 9.60 12.58 -9.79
CA PHE A 376 10.87 12.69 -10.48
C PHE A 376 11.79 13.63 -9.70
N LEU A 377 12.94 13.12 -9.27
CA LEU A 377 13.95 13.84 -8.51
C LEU A 377 15.31 13.78 -9.20
N ASP A 378 16.02 14.91 -9.19
CA ASP A 378 17.39 14.98 -9.68
C ASP A 378 18.40 14.29 -8.73
N SER A 379 19.64 14.12 -9.19
CA SER A 379 20.65 13.40 -8.41
C SER A 379 21.02 14.12 -7.12
N ALA A 380 21.16 15.45 -7.16
CA ALA A 380 21.53 16.25 -6.00
C ALA A 380 20.47 16.15 -4.89
N THR A 381 19.19 16.24 -5.26
CA THR A 381 18.04 16.11 -4.35
C THR A 381 17.95 14.70 -3.78
N ARG A 382 18.15 13.66 -4.59
CA ARG A 382 18.20 12.27 -4.09
C ARG A 382 19.31 12.11 -3.06
N THR A 383 20.51 12.62 -3.30
CA THR A 383 21.61 12.60 -2.31
C THR A 383 21.24 13.36 -1.04
N ALA A 384 20.65 14.56 -1.17
CA ALA A 384 20.19 15.37 -0.04
C ALA A 384 19.10 14.68 0.80
N LEU A 385 18.32 13.79 0.19
CA LEU A 385 17.30 12.95 0.85
C LEU A 385 17.83 11.59 1.34
N GLY A 386 19.09 11.24 1.06
CA GLY A 386 19.68 9.94 1.42
C GLY A 386 19.26 8.78 0.51
N LEU A 387 19.00 9.06 -0.76
CA LEU A 387 18.41 8.16 -1.77
C LEU A 387 19.34 7.86 -2.96
N ALA A 388 20.59 8.32 -2.95
CA ALA A 388 21.46 8.32 -4.13
C ALA A 388 21.57 6.92 -4.79
N ASP A 389 21.81 5.90 -3.97
CA ASP A 389 22.08 4.51 -4.41
C ASP A 389 20.87 3.59 -4.24
N ARG A 390 19.72 4.14 -3.84
CA ARG A 390 18.54 3.34 -3.52
C ARG A 390 17.55 3.36 -4.68
N LYS A 391 17.20 2.16 -5.15
CA LYS A 391 16.18 1.96 -6.19
C LYS A 391 14.82 1.73 -5.56
N LEU A 392 13.76 2.14 -6.26
CA LEU A 392 12.36 2.01 -5.81
C LEU A 392 12.07 2.60 -4.42
N SER A 393 12.93 3.49 -3.91
CA SER A 393 12.67 4.17 -2.65
C SER A 393 11.40 4.99 -2.72
N THR A 394 10.78 5.16 -1.57
CA THR A 394 9.62 6.01 -1.42
C THR A 394 9.98 7.25 -0.63
N VAL A 395 9.29 8.34 -0.94
CA VAL A 395 9.35 9.59 -0.20
C VAL A 395 7.96 10.00 0.19
N ARG A 396 7.87 10.79 1.26
CA ARG A 396 6.59 11.34 1.71
C ARG A 396 6.55 12.82 1.45
N LEU A 397 5.56 13.28 0.70
CA LEU A 397 5.38 14.66 0.31
C LEU A 397 4.31 15.31 1.16
N ARG A 398 4.50 16.59 1.47
CA ARG A 398 3.46 17.45 2.03
C ARG A 398 3.59 18.89 1.53
N PRO A 399 2.51 19.67 1.54
CA PRO A 399 2.58 21.10 1.24
C PRO A 399 3.49 21.87 2.21
N SER A 400 4.26 22.83 1.68
CA SER A 400 5.02 23.79 2.50
C SER A 400 4.08 24.84 3.09
N ARG A 401 3.61 24.60 4.32
CA ARG A 401 2.68 25.51 5.02
C ARG A 401 3.17 26.94 5.15
N GLY A 402 4.48 27.12 5.40
CA GLY A 402 5.07 28.45 5.51
C GLY A 402 5.16 29.18 4.17
N TYR A 403 5.22 28.45 3.05
CA TYR A 403 5.09 29.05 1.73
C TYR A 403 3.64 29.43 1.45
N GLN A 404 2.70 28.52 1.68
CA GLN A 404 1.27 28.77 1.50
C GLN A 404 0.78 29.96 2.33
N LEU A 405 1.16 30.04 3.61
CA LEU A 405 0.81 31.18 4.46
C LEU A 405 1.33 32.50 3.88
N ARG A 406 2.60 32.54 3.45
CA ARG A 406 3.19 33.76 2.84
C ARG A 406 2.52 34.12 1.51
N LYS A 407 2.09 33.13 0.73
CA LYS A 407 1.36 33.33 -0.52
C LYS A 407 -0.02 33.92 -0.26
N GLU A 408 -0.79 33.34 0.66
CA GLU A 408 -2.11 33.88 1.07
C GLU A 408 -2.00 35.28 1.68
N LEU A 409 -1.01 35.50 2.55
CA LEU A 409 -0.76 36.83 3.10
C LEU A 409 -0.43 37.85 2.02
N ARG A 410 0.33 37.47 0.99
CA ARG A 410 0.64 38.34 -0.16
C ARG A 410 -0.62 38.68 -0.97
N GLU A 411 -1.47 37.69 -1.24
CA GLU A 411 -2.76 37.90 -1.93
C GLU A 411 -3.67 38.84 -1.13
N MET A 412 -3.65 38.76 0.20
CA MET A 412 -4.48 39.60 1.07
C MET A 412 -3.85 40.94 1.47
N MET A 413 -2.53 41.12 1.27
CA MET A 413 -1.80 42.29 1.76
C MET A 413 -2.36 43.60 1.21
N LEU A 414 -2.76 43.61 -0.06
CA LEU A 414 -3.38 44.78 -0.70
C LEU A 414 -4.71 45.13 -0.04
N LEU A 415 -5.59 44.13 0.15
CA LEU A 415 -6.89 44.32 0.80
C LEU A 415 -6.75 44.81 2.23
N ILE A 416 -5.80 44.25 2.99
CA ILE A 416 -5.50 44.66 4.36
C ILE A 416 -4.96 46.09 4.38
N GLY A 417 -4.07 46.45 3.44
CA GLY A 417 -3.52 47.80 3.34
C GLY A 417 -4.59 48.86 3.03
N VAL A 418 -5.49 48.57 2.09
CA VAL A 418 -6.62 49.47 1.78
C VAL A 418 -7.57 49.62 2.97
N ALA A 419 -7.92 48.52 3.63
CA ALA A 419 -8.76 48.55 4.82
C ALA A 419 -8.10 49.32 5.97
N PHE A 420 -6.79 49.17 6.16
CA PHE A 420 -5.99 49.89 7.15
C PHE A 420 -6.06 51.40 6.92
N ILE A 421 -5.79 51.86 5.69
CA ILE A 421 -5.85 53.29 5.33
C ILE A 421 -7.27 53.83 5.58
N GLY A 422 -8.30 53.07 5.24
CA GLY A 422 -9.69 53.44 5.51
C GLY A 422 -9.96 53.65 7.00
N VAL A 423 -9.53 52.73 7.86
CA VAL A 423 -9.73 52.86 9.32
C VAL A 423 -8.98 54.07 9.88
N VAL A 424 -7.72 54.26 9.50
CA VAL A 424 -6.88 55.36 10.01
C VAL A 424 -7.36 56.73 9.53
N SER A 425 -7.87 56.84 8.30
CA SER A 425 -8.32 58.13 7.74
C SER A 425 -9.68 58.60 8.28
N ILE A 426 -10.55 57.67 8.66
CA ILE A 426 -11.93 57.98 9.04
C ILE A 426 -12.10 58.13 10.57
N VAL A 427 -11.37 57.33 11.36
CA VAL A 427 -11.57 57.25 12.81
C VAL A 427 -10.67 58.24 13.54
N LYS A 428 -11.26 59.26 14.17
CA LYS A 428 -10.52 60.31 14.89
C LYS A 428 -10.10 59.93 16.32
N SER A 429 -10.70 58.88 16.90
CA SER A 429 -10.44 58.46 18.28
C SER A 429 -9.36 57.38 18.31
N ASP A 430 -8.22 57.67 18.95
CA ASP A 430 -7.07 56.74 19.03
C ASP A 430 -7.45 55.38 19.60
N THR A 431 -8.23 55.35 20.68
CA THR A 431 -8.67 54.10 21.31
C THR A 431 -9.56 53.28 20.37
N THR A 432 -10.51 53.94 19.70
CA THR A 432 -11.39 53.28 18.71
C THR A 432 -10.58 52.77 17.52
N GLN A 433 -9.61 53.56 17.05
CA GLN A 433 -8.72 53.19 15.95
C GLN A 433 -7.90 51.94 16.28
N TRP A 434 -7.29 51.86 17.47
CA TRP A 434 -6.55 50.67 17.91
C TRP A 434 -7.43 49.43 18.03
N VAL A 435 -8.66 49.58 18.56
CA VAL A 435 -9.61 48.47 18.64
C VAL A 435 -10.03 47.98 17.25
N MET A 436 -10.38 48.89 16.34
CA MET A 436 -10.75 48.54 14.97
C MET A 436 -9.58 47.91 14.21
N LEU A 437 -8.36 48.40 14.43
CA LEU A 437 -7.16 47.81 13.85
C LEU A 437 -6.93 46.38 14.36
N GLY A 438 -7.05 46.17 15.68
CA GLY A 438 -6.95 44.84 16.28
C GLY A 438 -8.00 43.88 15.71
N ALA A 439 -9.25 44.33 15.60
CA ALA A 439 -10.34 43.57 14.98
C ALA A 439 -10.06 43.24 13.51
N LEU A 440 -9.53 44.18 12.72
CA LEU A 440 -9.17 43.97 11.32
C LEU A 440 -8.07 42.90 11.18
N VAL A 441 -7.03 42.96 12.00
CA VAL A 441 -5.94 41.96 12.00
C VAL A 441 -6.46 40.58 12.40
N LEU A 442 -7.29 40.50 13.43
CA LEU A 442 -7.92 39.24 13.86
C LEU A 442 -8.83 38.66 12.78
N PHE A 443 -9.63 39.50 12.13
CA PHE A 443 -10.50 39.09 11.02
C PHE A 443 -9.68 38.57 9.83
N ALA A 444 -8.66 39.30 9.41
CA ALA A 444 -7.76 38.88 8.33
C ALA A 444 -7.06 37.56 8.68
N GLY A 445 -6.53 37.43 9.89
CA GLY A 445 -5.93 36.19 10.39
C GLY A 445 -6.92 35.02 10.42
N GLY A 446 -8.17 35.28 10.79
CA GLY A 446 -9.27 34.32 10.77
C GLY A 446 -9.59 33.83 9.36
N VAL A 447 -9.71 34.75 8.38
CA VAL A 447 -9.95 34.43 6.97
C VAL A 447 -8.80 33.63 6.37
N VAL A 448 -7.55 34.04 6.59
CA VAL A 448 -6.36 33.27 6.15
C VAL A 448 -6.38 31.86 6.73
N THR A 449 -6.64 31.74 8.03
CA THR A 449 -6.71 30.44 8.71
C THR A 449 -7.82 29.57 8.15
N MET A 450 -9.01 30.13 7.89
CA MET A 450 -10.15 29.43 7.30
C MET A 450 -9.85 28.96 5.87
N ARG A 451 -9.26 29.83 5.04
CA ARG A 451 -8.88 29.53 3.64
C ARG A 451 -7.77 28.47 3.57
N MET A 452 -6.75 28.58 4.42
CA MET A 452 -5.71 27.56 4.54
C MET A 452 -6.29 26.20 4.98
N ARG A 453 -7.16 26.19 6.00
CA ARG A 453 -7.83 24.96 6.45
C ARG A 453 -8.71 24.36 5.37
N GLY A 454 -9.42 25.18 4.59
CA GLY A 454 -10.24 24.74 3.46
C GLY A 454 -9.43 24.08 2.35
N ARG A 455 -8.27 24.66 1.99
CA ARG A 455 -7.38 24.08 0.95
C ARG A 455 -6.66 22.82 1.40
N LEU A 456 -6.32 22.73 2.68
CA LEU A 456 -5.53 21.63 3.22
C LEU A 456 -6.37 20.48 3.78
N LYS A 457 -7.68 20.67 3.95
CA LYS A 457 -8.59 19.57 4.29
C LYS A 457 -9.25 19.04 3.03
N HIS A 458 -8.65 18.02 2.44
CA HIS A 458 -9.39 17.09 1.59
C HIS A 458 -10.10 16.10 2.51
N GLU A 459 -11.22 16.53 3.08
CA GLU A 459 -12.14 15.60 3.72
C GLU A 459 -13.12 15.12 2.65
N LEU A 460 -13.10 13.81 2.34
CA LEU A 460 -14.23 13.15 1.69
C LEU A 460 -15.46 13.44 2.56
N ARG A 461 -16.32 14.36 2.10
CA ARG A 461 -17.63 14.59 2.72
C ARG A 461 -18.51 13.40 2.40
N ILE A 462 -18.36 12.31 3.16
CA ILE A 462 -19.34 11.23 3.16
C ILE A 462 -20.64 11.82 3.72
N PRO A 463 -21.74 11.85 2.95
CA PRO A 463 -23.00 12.36 3.42
C PRO A 463 -23.40 11.65 4.71
N ARG A 464 -23.71 12.40 5.78
CA ARG A 464 -24.05 11.88 7.13
C ARG A 464 -25.15 10.80 7.13
N ARG A 465 -25.97 10.69 6.08
CA ARG A 465 -27.02 9.67 5.94
C ARG A 465 -26.52 8.22 5.83
N GLN A 466 -25.23 7.97 5.56
CA GLN A 466 -24.69 6.60 5.46
C GLN A 466 -24.01 6.07 6.73
N ARG A 467 -23.90 6.86 7.82
CA ARG A 467 -23.28 6.41 9.09
C ARG A 467 -24.24 5.75 10.08
N ALA A 468 -25.52 5.59 9.73
CA ALA A 468 -26.55 5.07 10.64
C ALA A 468 -27.17 3.74 10.15
N LYS A 469 -26.47 3.00 9.29
CA LYS A 469 -26.70 1.59 8.99
C LYS A 469 -25.42 0.84 9.29
#